data_AF-A0A4V2WGP2-F1
#
_entry.id   AF-A0A4V2WGP2-F1
#
_cell.length_a   1.000
_cell.length_b   1.000
_cell.length_c   1.000
_cell.angle_alpha   90.00
_cell.angle_beta   90.00
_cell.angle_gamma   90.00
#
_symmetry.space_group_name_H-M   'P 1'
#
loop_
_entity.id
_entity.type
_entity.pdbx_description
1 polymer ?
#
loop_
_entity_poly.entity_id
_entity_poly.type
_entity_poly.pdbx_seq_one_letter_code
_entity_poly.pdbx_strand_id
1 'polypeptide(L)'
;MAFRTSTTGRDRPLEFVEHGRTAALTIVSRFRINHGEALAEAAAPGAGLARFPRVSRQNPPEQRHACPSVADLSPRPAPLPAKLVMPGLRTRPARVRALINALTGDE
;
A
#
# COMPACT_ATOMS: atom_id res chain seq x y z
N MET A 1 -3.62 -14.01 -1.71
CA MET A 1 -4.26 -13.27 -2.81
C MET A 1 -3.20 -12.47 -3.56
N ALA A 2 -3.38 -12.23 -4.86
CA ALA A 2 -2.46 -11.41 -5.65
C ALA A 2 -3.03 -10.01 -5.90
N PHE A 3 -2.19 -9.00 -5.65
CA PHE A 3 -2.50 -7.63 -6.08
C PHE A 3 -2.15 -7.48 -7.56
N ARG A 4 -3.10 -7.05 -8.38
CA ARG A 4 -2.88 -6.84 -9.81
C ARG A 4 -2.61 -5.37 -10.09
N THR A 5 -1.46 -5.08 -10.67
CA THR A 5 -1.11 -3.71 -11.06
C THR A 5 -2.07 -3.21 -12.14
N SER A 6 -2.71 -2.07 -11.91
CA SER A 6 -3.68 -1.49 -12.86
C SER A 6 -3.03 -1.09 -14.18
N THR A 7 -1.78 -0.60 -14.14
CA THR A 7 -1.06 -0.09 -15.31
C THR A 7 -0.58 -1.18 -16.27
N THR A 8 -0.14 -2.33 -15.75
CA THR A 8 0.45 -3.41 -16.59
C THR A 8 -0.41 -4.67 -16.65
N GLY A 9 -1.43 -4.78 -15.80
CA GLY A 9 -2.22 -5.99 -15.66
C GLY A 9 -1.45 -7.19 -15.08
N ARG A 10 -0.19 -7.01 -14.67
CA ARG A 10 0.63 -8.07 -14.06
C ARG A 10 0.37 -8.17 -12.55
N ASP A 11 0.46 -9.39 -12.04
CA ASP A 11 0.45 -9.67 -10.61
C ASP A 11 1.72 -9.07 -9.99
N ARG A 12 1.56 -8.34 -8.89
CA ARG A 12 2.66 -7.75 -8.13
C ARG A 12 3.26 -8.83 -7.21
N PRO A 13 4.55 -9.16 -7.32
CA PRO A 13 5.19 -10.10 -6.41
C PRO A 13 5.16 -9.61 -4.97
N LEU A 14 5.11 -10.55 -4.02
CA LEU A 14 5.38 -10.25 -2.63
C LEU A 14 6.89 -10.18 -2.39
N GLU A 15 7.36 -9.03 -1.95
CA GLU A 15 8.76 -8.83 -1.56
C GLU A 15 8.94 -9.06 -0.05
N PHE A 16 9.96 -9.79 0.34
CA PHE A 16 10.36 -9.98 1.74
C PHE A 16 11.88 -9.94 1.81
N VAL A 17 12.40 -9.71 3.01
CA VAL A 17 13.85 -9.77 3.23
C VAL A 17 14.17 -11.08 3.93
N GLU A 18 15.04 -11.87 3.34
CA GLU A 18 15.51 -13.15 3.86
C GLU A 18 17.04 -13.09 3.94
N HIS A 19 17.61 -13.27 5.13
CA HIS A 19 19.06 -13.16 5.36
C HIS A 19 19.70 -11.87 4.78
N GLY A 20 19.00 -10.73 4.88
CA GLY A 20 19.46 -9.44 4.35
C GLY A 20 19.33 -9.27 2.83
N ARG A 21 18.77 -10.26 2.11
CA ARG A 21 18.51 -10.19 0.67
C ARG A 21 17.02 -10.02 0.40
N THR A 22 16.68 -9.20 -0.57
CA THR A 22 15.28 -9.08 -1.01
C THR A 22 14.93 -10.29 -1.87
N ALA A 23 13.94 -11.06 -1.45
CA ALA A 23 13.35 -12.14 -2.21
C ALA A 23 11.95 -11.75 -2.68
N ALA A 24 11.60 -12.13 -3.91
CA ALA A 24 10.32 -11.86 -4.52
C ALA A 24 9.58 -13.16 -4.81
N LEU A 25 8.39 -13.32 -4.25
CA LEU A 25 7.52 -14.47 -4.45
C LEU A 25 6.30 -14.07 -5.26
N THR A 26 6.13 -14.69 -6.42
CA THR A 26 4.87 -14.61 -7.18
C THR A 26 3.93 -15.70 -6.69
N ILE A 27 2.80 -15.32 -6.10
CA ILE A 27 1.84 -16.29 -5.58
C ILE A 27 0.90 -16.74 -6.71
N VAL A 28 0.72 -18.05 -6.86
CA VAL A 28 -0.40 -18.60 -7.64
C VAL A 28 -1.69 -18.27 -6.90
N SER A 29 -2.47 -17.32 -7.42
CA SER A 29 -3.64 -16.80 -6.71
C SER A 29 -4.97 -17.19 -7.33
N ARG A 30 -5.92 -17.53 -6.47
CA ARG A 30 -7.35 -17.73 -6.82
C ARG A 30 -8.08 -16.41 -7.07
N PHE A 31 -7.62 -15.33 -6.44
CA PHE A 31 -8.22 -14.00 -6.51
C PHE A 31 -7.18 -12.96 -6.91
N ARG A 32 -7.49 -12.21 -7.96
CA ARG A 32 -6.70 -11.06 -8.41
C ARG A 32 -7.50 -9.79 -8.18
N ILE A 33 -7.01 -8.93 -7.30
CA ILE A 33 -7.66 -7.67 -6.93
C ILE A 33 -6.70 -6.53 -7.23
N ASN A 34 -7.19 -5.46 -7.85
CA ASN A 34 -6.38 -4.30 -8.26
C ASN A 34 -6.55 -3.07 -7.34
N HIS A 35 -7.33 -3.20 -6.26
CA HIS A 35 -7.60 -2.12 -5.31
C HIS A 35 -7.17 -2.54 -3.89
N GLY A 36 -6.38 -1.70 -3.21
CA GLY A 36 -5.80 -2.03 -1.90
C GLY A 36 -6.85 -2.21 -0.80
N GLU A 37 -7.89 -1.35 -0.77
CA GLU A 37 -8.97 -1.45 0.22
C GLU A 37 -9.81 -2.71 -0.01
N ALA A 38 -10.22 -3.01 -1.24
CA ALA A 38 -10.93 -4.26 -1.58
C ALA A 38 -10.10 -5.51 -1.27
N LEU A 39 -8.77 -5.44 -1.39
CA LEU A 39 -7.88 -6.54 -1.03
C LEU A 39 -7.88 -6.78 0.49
N ALA A 40 -7.91 -5.71 1.30
CA ALA A 40 -8.01 -5.82 2.76
C ALA A 40 -9.40 -6.33 3.19
N GLU A 41 -10.46 -5.79 2.58
CA GLU A 41 -11.85 -6.23 2.84
C GLU A 41 -12.09 -7.69 2.46
N ALA A 42 -11.47 -8.19 1.38
CA ALA A 42 -11.56 -9.60 1.01
C ALA A 42 -10.75 -10.51 1.94
N ALA A 43 -9.63 -10.03 2.49
CA ALA A 43 -8.81 -10.80 3.42
C ALA A 43 -9.49 -10.96 4.79
N ALA A 44 -10.22 -9.94 5.26
CA ALA A 44 -10.90 -9.95 6.56
C ALA A 44 -11.85 -11.15 6.80
N PRO A 45 -12.73 -11.56 5.87
CA PRO A 45 -13.58 -12.75 6.01
C PRO A 45 -12.87 -14.07 5.67
N GLY A 46 -11.55 -14.07 5.43
CA GLY A 46 -10.77 -15.30 5.24
C GLY A 46 -10.62 -15.78 3.80
N ALA A 47 -10.83 -14.94 2.77
CA ALA A 47 -10.58 -15.37 1.39
C ALA A 47 -9.07 -15.55 1.06
N GLY A 48 -8.18 -15.28 2.03
CA GLY A 48 -6.76 -15.65 2.01
C GLY A 48 -5.84 -14.56 2.57
N LEU A 49 -4.53 -14.80 2.53
CA LEU A 49 -3.52 -13.84 2.96
C LEU A 49 -3.34 -12.72 1.93
N ALA A 50 -3.19 -11.49 2.40
CA ALA A 50 -2.95 -10.31 1.57
C ALA A 50 -1.93 -9.37 2.21
N ARG A 51 -1.19 -8.64 1.36
CA ARG A 51 -0.26 -7.58 1.78
C ARG A 51 -0.72 -6.26 1.19
N PHE A 52 -0.87 -5.25 2.03
CA PHE A 52 -1.24 -3.89 1.63
C PHE A 52 -0.43 -2.85 2.42
N PRO A 53 -0.20 -1.64 1.88
CA PRO A 53 0.49 -0.59 2.60
C PRO A 53 -0.27 -0.21 3.88
N ARG A 54 0.45 -0.08 5.00
CA ARG A 54 -0.11 0.52 6.20
C ARG A 54 -0.16 2.03 5.99
N VAL A 55 -1.34 2.56 5.70
CA VAL A 55 -1.58 4.00 5.73
C VAL A 55 -1.85 4.38 7.19
N SER A 56 -1.07 5.30 7.75
CA SER A 56 -1.30 5.80 9.11
C SER A 56 -2.54 6.69 9.12
N ARG A 57 -3.73 6.10 9.10
CA ARG A 57 -4.96 6.81 9.44
C ARG A 57 -5.14 6.71 10.95
N GLN A 58 -5.37 7.85 11.59
CA GLN A 58 -5.75 7.96 13.01
C GLN A 58 -7.10 7.30 13.33
N ASN A 59 -7.78 6.70 12.35
CA ASN A 59 -8.97 5.90 12.58
C ASN A 59 -8.59 4.43 12.48
N PRO A 60 -8.61 3.68 13.59
CA PRO A 60 -8.72 2.23 13.46
C PRO A 60 -10.04 1.97 12.75
N PRO A 61 -10.08 1.21 11.64
CA PRO A 61 -11.33 0.57 11.33
C PRO A 61 -11.64 -0.26 12.58
N GLU A 62 -12.88 -0.19 13.06
CA GLU A 62 -13.43 -1.11 14.04
C GLU A 62 -13.37 -2.59 13.59
N GLN A 63 -12.66 -2.89 12.49
CA GLN A 63 -12.17 -4.18 12.04
C GLN A 63 -11.01 -4.68 12.92
N ARG A 64 -11.32 -4.97 14.19
CA ARG A 64 -10.55 -5.93 15.01
C ARG A 64 -10.70 -7.39 14.53
N HIS A 65 -11.25 -7.61 13.34
CA HIS A 65 -11.47 -8.95 12.77
C HIS A 65 -10.43 -9.35 11.72
N ALA A 66 -9.53 -8.44 11.30
CA ALA A 66 -8.30 -8.86 10.68
C ALA A 66 -7.42 -9.45 11.78
N CYS A 67 -7.47 -10.77 11.92
CA CYS A 67 -6.61 -11.57 12.79
C CYS A 67 -5.20 -10.97 12.84
N PRO A 68 -4.59 -10.81 14.03
CA PRO A 68 -3.28 -10.21 14.18
C PRO A 68 -2.34 -10.82 13.14
N SER A 69 -1.81 -9.92 12.32
CA SER A 69 -0.80 -10.12 11.28
C SER A 69 -0.01 -11.41 11.49
N VAL A 70 -0.04 -12.30 10.50
CA VAL A 70 1.02 -13.30 10.34
C VAL A 70 2.34 -12.54 10.29
N ALA A 71 2.98 -12.56 11.45
CA ALA A 71 4.30 -12.13 11.79
C ALA A 71 4.64 -10.64 11.63
N ASP A 72 5.15 -10.12 12.75
CA ASP A 72 6.21 -9.13 12.83
C ASP A 72 7.43 -9.64 12.01
N LEU A 73 7.27 -9.78 10.69
CA LEU A 73 8.28 -10.28 9.77
C LEU A 73 9.33 -9.18 9.62
N SER A 74 10.30 -9.24 10.52
CA SER A 74 11.57 -8.57 10.34
C SER A 74 12.43 -9.36 9.34
N PRO A 75 13.07 -8.72 8.36
CA PRO A 75 13.06 -7.27 8.09
C PRO A 75 11.83 -6.82 7.28
N ARG A 76 11.24 -5.71 7.72
CA ARG A 76 10.14 -5.05 7.00
C ARG A 76 10.65 -4.55 5.65
N PRO A 77 9.89 -4.74 4.56
CA PRO A 77 10.25 -4.17 3.27
C PRO A 77 10.33 -2.64 3.35
N ALA A 78 11.19 -2.05 2.52
CA ALA A 78 11.41 -0.60 2.49
C ALA A 78 10.07 0.17 2.37
N PRO A 79 9.90 1.29 3.11
CA PRO A 79 8.71 2.12 3.00
C PRO A 79 8.49 2.56 1.55
N LEU A 80 7.25 2.48 1.08
CA LEU A 80 6.89 3.03 -0.23
C LEU A 80 6.65 4.54 -0.10
N PRO A 81 7.44 5.40 -0.78
CA PRO A 81 7.23 6.84 -0.69
C PRO A 81 5.96 7.25 -1.45
N ALA A 82 5.07 7.98 -0.77
CA ALA A 82 4.00 8.72 -1.42
C ALA A 82 4.58 10.01 -2.02
N LYS A 83 4.35 10.24 -3.32
CA LYS A 83 4.87 11.43 -4.01
C LYS A 83 3.72 12.32 -4.46
N LEU A 84 3.86 13.62 -4.20
CA LEU A 84 3.02 14.64 -4.81
C LEU A 84 3.56 14.96 -6.21
N VAL A 85 2.73 14.77 -7.25
CA VAL A 85 3.12 15.03 -8.64
C VAL A 85 2.30 16.19 -9.19
N MET A 86 2.98 17.19 -9.74
CA MET A 86 2.37 18.43 -10.23
C MET A 86 2.97 18.84 -11.59
N PRO A 87 2.25 19.60 -12.43
CA PRO A 87 2.80 20.17 -13.65
C PRO A 87 3.99 21.10 -13.39
N GLY A 88 5.05 21.00 -14.21
CA GLY A 88 6.31 21.75 -14.03
C GLY A 88 6.28 23.22 -14.42
N LEU A 89 5.39 23.62 -15.35
CA LEU A 89 5.21 25.02 -15.73
C LEU A 89 3.82 25.50 -15.31
N ARG A 90 3.78 26.45 -14.36
CA ARG A 90 2.88 27.62 -14.29
C ARG A 90 2.93 28.24 -12.90
N THR A 91 2.72 29.56 -12.86
CA THR A 91 2.27 30.30 -11.68
C THR A 91 1.24 29.48 -10.90
N ARG A 92 1.59 29.10 -9.67
CA ARG A 92 0.70 28.31 -8.81
C ARG A 92 -0.32 29.25 -8.14
N PRO A 93 -1.63 29.06 -8.34
CA PRO A 93 -2.63 29.80 -7.59
C PRO A 93 -2.41 29.64 -6.09
N ALA A 94 -2.69 30.68 -5.31
CA ALA A 94 -2.48 30.68 -3.85
C ALA A 94 -3.15 29.47 -3.17
N ARG A 95 -4.36 29.10 -3.58
CA ARG A 95 -5.09 27.92 -3.08
C ARG A 95 -4.33 26.60 -3.28
N VAL A 96 -3.60 26.46 -4.39
CA VAL A 96 -2.82 25.24 -4.67
C VAL A 96 -1.57 25.23 -3.79
N ARG A 97 -0.91 26.38 -3.60
CA ARG A 97 0.23 26.49 -2.68
C ARG A 97 -0.17 26.15 -1.24
N ALA A 98 -1.28 26.71 -0.76
CA ALA A 98 -1.81 26.42 0.57
C ALA A 98 -2.10 24.93 0.77
N LEU A 99 -2.70 24.26 -0.23
CA LEU A 99 -2.94 22.82 -0.18
C LEU A 99 -1.64 22.00 -0.12
N ILE A 100 -0.61 22.39 -0.89
CA ILE A 100 0.68 21.70 -0.88
C ILE A 100 1.32 21.79 0.51
N ASN A 101 1.41 23.00 1.06
CA ASN A 101 1.95 23.26 2.39
C ASN A 101 1.23 22.41 3.46
N ALA A 102 -0.11 22.38 3.41
CA ALA A 102 -0.91 21.57 4.32
C ALA A 102 -0.66 20.05 4.19
N LEU A 103 -0.35 19.56 2.98
CA LEU A 103 -0.07 18.13 2.73
C LEU A 103 1.37 17.73 3.02
N THR A 104 2.33 18.64 2.88
CA THR A 104 3.76 18.37 3.15
C THR A 104 4.16 18.66 4.60
N GLY A 105 3.34 19.42 5.33
CA GLY A 105 3.68 19.87 6.68
C GLY A 105 4.66 21.04 6.68
N ASP A 106 4.83 21.71 5.54
CA ASP A 106 5.62 22.94 5.42
C ASP A 106 4.70 24.14 5.75
N GLU A 107 4.66 24.58 7.02
CA GLU A 107 4.10 25.90 7.38
C GLU A 107 5.11 27.03 7.08
#